data_AF-A0A7C7P8U2-F1
#
_entry.id   AF-A0A7C7P8U2-F1
#
_cell.length_a   1.000
_cell.length_b   1.000
_cell.length_c   1.000
_cell.angle_alpha   90.00
_cell.angle_beta   90.00
_cell.angle_gamma   90.00
#
_symmetry.space_group_name_H-M   'P 1'
#
loop_
_entity.id
_entity.type
_entity.pdbx_description
1 polymer ?
#
loop_
_entity_poly.entity_id
_entity_poly.type
_entity_poly.pdbx_seq_one_letter_code
_entity_poly.pdbx_strand_id
1 'polypeptide(L)' 'MSIYVDSLLIDKGNTNKVLENPINSAIWVINQLALKGEPLLKGQFISTGTCTKAIQIKPGNTIKADFGSIGSVKLNYV' A
#
# COMPACT_ATOMS: atom_id res chain seq x y z
N MET A 1 8.99 1.04 5.05
CA MET A 1 8.96 0.73 3.60
C MET A 1 9.79 1.76 2.86
N SER A 2 10.56 1.33 1.86
CA SER A 2 11.34 2.20 0.96
C SER A 2 10.94 1.94 -0.48
N ILE A 3 10.75 2.99 -1.28
CA ILE A 3 10.42 2.88 -2.71
C ILE A 3 11.62 3.33 -3.54
N TYR A 4 11.98 2.53 -4.54
CA TYR A 4 13.05 2.80 -5.48
C TYR A 4 12.51 2.84 -6.91
N VAL A 5 13.01 3.78 -7.72
CA VAL A 5 12.83 3.84 -9.17
C VAL A 5 14.21 3.86 -9.81
N ASP A 6 14.50 2.91 -10.70
CA ASP A 6 15.80 2.75 -11.35
C ASP A 6 16.96 2.73 -10.34
N SER A 7 16.75 2.02 -9.23
CA SER A 7 17.66 1.91 -8.06
C SER A 7 17.81 3.16 -7.21
N LEU A 8 17.23 4.30 -7.60
CA LEU A 8 17.23 5.53 -6.80
C LEU A 8 16.12 5.46 -5.74
N LEU A 9 16.46 5.71 -4.48
CA LEU A 9 15.48 5.83 -3.40
C LEU A 9 14.63 7.10 -3.62
N ILE A 10 13.31 6.93 -3.81
CA ILE A 10 12.38 8.02 -4.06
C ILE A 10 11.62 8.44 -2.80
N ASP A 11 11.16 7.48 -2.00
CA ASP A 11 10.39 7.78 -0.78
C ASP A 11 10.56 6.70 0.29
N LYS A 12 10.28 7.08 1.54
CA LYS A 12 10.20 6.18 2.70
C LYS A 12 8.88 6.38 3.44
N GLY A 13 8.18 5.28 3.65
CA GLY A 13 6.89 5.23 4.34
C GLY A 13 6.94 4.47 5.65
N ASN A 14 6.15 4.95 6.62
CA ASN A 14 5.81 4.25 7.85
C ASN A 14 4.30 4.10 7.92
N THR A 15 3.84 2.91 8.29
CA THR A 15 2.43 2.54 8.36
C THR A 15 1.62 3.40 9.32
N ASN A 16 2.24 4.08 10.28
CA ASN A 16 1.56 5.06 11.13
C ASN A 16 0.95 6.24 10.36
N LYS A 17 1.38 6.49 9.12
CA LYS A 17 0.77 7.50 8.24
C LYS A 17 -0.59 7.08 7.70
N VAL A 18 -0.99 5.81 7.88
CA VAL A 18 -2.28 5.28 7.45
C VAL A 18 -3.25 5.38 8.62
N LEU A 19 -3.89 6.55 8.78
CA LEU A 19 -4.85 6.82 9.86
C LEU A 19 -4.30 6.40 11.25
N GLU A 20 -3.06 6.80 11.55
CA GLU A 20 -2.29 6.43 12.78
C GLU A 20 -1.89 4.95 12.89
N ASN A 21 -2.72 4.04 12.36
CA ASN A 21 -2.49 2.61 12.28
C ASN A 21 -3.29 2.02 11.10
N PRO A 22 -2.69 1.21 10.21
CA PRO A 22 -3.41 0.62 9.07
C PRO A 22 -4.67 -0.16 9.44
N ILE A 23 -4.73 -0.73 10.65
CA ILE A 23 -5.90 -1.43 11.16
C ILE A 23 -7.11 -0.48 11.28
N ASN A 24 -6.91 0.80 11.58
CA ASN A 24 -7.98 1.79 11.64
C ASN A 24 -8.65 1.98 10.26
N SER A 25 -7.88 1.91 9.17
CA SER A 25 -8.41 1.93 7.81
C SER A 25 -9.29 0.71 7.52
N ALA A 26 -8.83 -0.49 7.93
CA ALA A 26 -9.61 -1.71 7.78
C ALA A 26 -10.93 -1.67 8.59
N ILE A 27 -10.87 -1.22 9.85
CA ILE A 27 -12.05 -1.04 10.72
C ILE A 27 -13.04 -0.06 10.08
N TRP A 28 -12.54 1.07 9.56
CA TRP A 28 -13.39 2.04 8.89
C TRP A 28 -14.13 1.42 7.70
N VAL A 29 -13.44 0.71 6.81
CA VAL A 29 -14.07 0.05 5.64
C VAL A 29 -15.13 -0.95 6.08
N ILE A 30 -14.82 -1.81 7.06
CA ILE A 30 -15.76 -2.83 7.56
C ILE A 30 -17.02 -2.17 8.13
N ASN A 31 -16.88 -1.10 8.91
CA ASN A 31 -18.01 -0.37 9.46
C ASN A 31 -18.85 0.31 8.36
N GLN A 32 -18.22 0.86 7.32
CA GLN A 32 -18.94 1.47 6.20
C GLN A 32 -19.72 0.44 5.39
N LEU A 33 -19.18 -0.76 5.17
CA LEU A 33 -19.90 -1.85 4.51
C LEU A 33 -21.11 -2.29 5.35
N ALA A 34 -20.93 -2.45 6.66
CA ALA A 34 -22.01 -2.83 7.56
C ALA A 34 -23.19 -1.83 7.55
N LEU A 35 -22.91 -0.52 7.50
CA LEU A 35 -23.95 0.52 7.37
C LEU A 35 -24.74 0.42 6.05
N LYS A 36 -24.15 -0.16 5.01
CA LYS A 36 -24.80 -0.42 3.71
C LYS A 36 -25.52 -1.77 3.66
N GLY A 37 -25.45 -2.56 4.74
CA GLY A 37 -25.95 -3.94 4.75
C GLY A 37 -25.08 -4.92 3.98
N GLU A 38 -23.82 -4.54 3.67
CA GLU A 38 -22.87 -5.38 2.94
C GLU A 38 -21.85 -6.00 3.92
N PRO A 39 -21.63 -7.33 3.90
CA PRO A 39 -20.55 -7.95 4.65
C PRO A 39 -19.24 -7.96 3.86
N LEU A 40 -18.10 -7.98 4.57
CA LEU A 40 -16.85 -8.45 3.98
C LEU A 40 -16.89 -9.98 3.88
N LEU A 41 -16.81 -10.51 2.66
CA LEU A 41 -16.89 -11.95 2.42
C LEU A 41 -15.53 -12.63 2.66
N LYS A 42 -15.60 -13.90 3.07
CA LYS A 42 -14.40 -14.74 3.24
C LYS A 42 -13.56 -14.74 1.96
N GLY A 43 -12.28 -14.48 2.11
CA GLY A 43 -11.32 -14.46 1.00
C GLY A 43 -11.18 -13.10 0.31
N GLN A 44 -11.96 -12.09 0.69
CA GLN A 44 -11.72 -10.71 0.24
C GLN A 44 -10.50 -10.11 0.96
N PHE A 45 -9.79 -9.25 0.25
CA PHE A 45 -8.61 -8.54 0.75
C PHE A 45 -8.94 -7.05 0.93
N ILE A 46 -8.39 -6.45 1.99
CA ILE A 46 -8.45 -5.01 2.23
C ILE A 46 -7.06 -4.43 1.97
N SER A 47 -6.96 -3.48 1.05
CA SER A 47 -5.81 -2.58 0.99
C SER A 47 -6.05 -1.42 1.94
N THR A 48 -5.28 -1.36 3.02
CA THR A 48 -5.44 -0.34 4.08
C THR A 48 -5.00 1.06 3.65
N GLY A 49 -4.40 1.20 2.46
CA GLY A 49 -3.87 2.45 1.93
C GLY A 49 -2.34 2.48 1.86
N THR A 50 -1.80 3.60 1.38
CA THR A 50 -0.36 3.80 1.18
C THR A 50 0.26 4.59 2.34
N CYS A 51 1.51 4.27 2.67
CA CYS A 51 2.31 5.02 3.64
C CYS A 51 3.35 5.95 2.99
N THR A 52 3.37 6.02 1.67
CA THR A 52 4.19 6.91 0.84
C THR A 52 3.31 7.72 -0.09
N LYS A 53 3.87 8.78 -0.67
CA LYS A 53 3.19 9.51 -1.75
C LYS A 53 3.10 8.64 -3.00
N ALA A 54 2.09 8.91 -3.84
CA ALA A 54 2.07 8.36 -5.18
C ALA A 54 3.27 8.90 -5.98
N ILE A 55 3.94 8.02 -6.71
CA ILE A 55 5.08 8.37 -7.54
C ILE A 55 4.70 8.25 -9.01
N GLN A 56 5.17 9.18 -9.82
CA GLN A 56 5.01 9.08 -11.26
C GLN A 56 6.06 8.13 -11.82
N ILE A 57 5.63 7.19 -12.67
CA ILE A 57 6.50 6.23 -13.37
C ILE A 57 6.36 6.41 -14.88
N LYS A 58 7.38 6.04 -15.63
CA LYS A 58 7.45 6.11 -17.10
C LYS A 58 7.81 4.73 -17.67
N PRO A 59 7.35 4.38 -18.89
CA PRO A 59 7.76 3.15 -19.54
C PRO A 59 9.29 2.99 -19.54
N GLY A 60 9.76 1.78 -19.27
CA GLY A 60 11.17 1.45 -19.05
C GLY A 60 11.62 1.53 -17.58
N ASN A 61 10.86 2.16 -16.68
CA ASN A 61 11.26 2.22 -15.26
C ASN A 61 11.18 0.84 -14.58
N THR A 62 12.15 0.59 -13.71
CA THR A 62 12.13 -0.51 -12.75
C THR A 62 11.79 0.03 -11.36
N ILE A 63 10.68 -0.44 -10.79
CA ILE A 63 10.19 -0.04 -9.46
C ILE A 63 10.46 -1.17 -8.47
N LYS A 64 10.98 -0.83 -7.29
CA LYS A 64 11.07 -1.76 -6.14
C LYS A 64 10.45 -1.12 -4.90
N ALA A 65 9.46 -1.78 -4.31
CA ALA A 65 8.98 -1.48 -2.97
C ALA A 65 9.59 -2.47 -1.97
N ASP A 66 10.40 -1.97 -1.04
CA ASP A 66 11.09 -2.76 -0.03
C ASP A 66 10.41 -2.60 1.33
N PHE A 67 9.93 -3.70 1.90
CA PHE A 67 9.21 -3.74 3.16
C PHE A 67 10.07 -4.27 4.32
N GLY A 68 11.39 -4.41 4.13
CA GLY A 68 12.30 -4.93 5.15
C GLY A 68 12.14 -6.44 5.33
N SER A 69 11.89 -6.88 6.56
CA SER A 69 11.85 -8.32 6.91
C SER A 69 10.74 -9.10 6.23
N ILE A 70 9.65 -8.45 5.80
CA ILE A 70 8.54 -9.10 5.08
C ILE A 70 8.76 -9.16 3.56
N GLY A 71 9.93 -8.72 3.06
CA GLY A 71 10.35 -8.87 1.68
C GLY A 71 10.19 -7.62 0.82
N SER A 72 10.19 -7.81 -0.51
CA SER A 72 10.08 -6.72 -1.47
C SER A 72 9.26 -7.14 -2.68
N VAL A 73 8.60 -6.16 -3.29
CA VAL A 73 7.85 -6.29 -4.55
C VAL A 73 8.60 -5.52 -5.62
N LYS A 74 8.75 -6.11 -6.81
CA LYS A 74 9.40 -5.48 -7.96
C LYS A 74 8.47 -5.47 -9.17
N LEU A 75 8.52 -4.40 -9.93
CA LEU A 75 7.75 -4.21 -11.15
C LEU A 75 8.68 -3.59 -12.22
N ASN A 76 8.70 -4.18 -13.41
CA ASN A 76 9.27 -3.54 -14.60
C ASN A 76 8.11 -3.00 -15.42
N TYR A 77 8.07 -1.68 -15.61
CA TYR A 77 7.00 -1.06 -16.38
C TYR A 77 7.41 -1.02 -17.86
N VAL A 78 6.72 -1.78 -18.69
CA VAL A 78 6.95 -1.90 -20.15
C VAL A 78 6.05 -0.98 -20.93
#